data_AF-A0A955GHK1-F1
#
_entry.id   AF-A0A955GHK1-F1
#
_cell.length_a   1.000
_cell.length_b   1.000
_cell.length_c   1.000
_cell.angle_alpha   90.00
_cell.angle_beta   90.00
_cell.angle_gamma   90.00
#
_symmetry.space_group_name_H-M   'P 1'
#
loop_
_entity.id
_entity.type
_entity.pdbx_description
1 polymer ?
#
loop_
_entity_poly.entity_id
_entity_poly.type
_entity_poly.pdbx_seq_one_letter_code
_entity_poly.pdbx_strand_id
1 'polypeptide(L)' 'MAGTVKGGQKAAATNKAKYGKSFYAMIGAKGGKKTGMKGFALNRDLAREAGRKGGTISRRGRVSRKTDIA' A
#
# COMPACT_ATOMS: atom_id res chain seq x y z
N MET A 1 -4.44 -23.45 10.64
CA MET A 1 -5.64 -22.99 11.35
C MET A 1 -6.13 -21.71 10.70
N ALA A 2 -7.44 -21.56 10.51
CA ALA A 2 -8.01 -20.30 10.03
C ALA A 2 -7.71 -19.17 11.02
N GLY A 3 -7.61 -17.93 10.53
CA GLY A 3 -7.35 -16.76 11.37
C GLY A 3 -5.91 -16.57 11.86
N THR A 4 -4.99 -17.51 11.61
CA THR A 4 -3.56 -17.34 11.98
C THR A 4 -2.72 -16.82 10.82
N VAL A 5 -1.59 -16.17 11.12
CA VAL A 5 -0.64 -15.67 10.11
C VAL A 5 -0.20 -16.79 9.15
N LYS A 6 0.16 -17.97 9.69
CA LYS A 6 0.53 -19.15 8.89
C LYS A 6 -0.63 -19.63 8.00
N GLY A 7 -1.86 -19.57 8.48
CA GLY A 7 -3.06 -19.89 7.70
C GLY A 7 -3.27 -18.92 6.54
N GLY A 8 -3.15 -17.61 6.80
CA GLY A 8 -3.28 -16.56 5.79
C GLY A 8 -2.22 -16.67 4.68
N GLN A 9 -0.97 -16.99 5.04
CA GLN A 9 0.10 -17.23 4.07
C GLN A 9 -0.21 -18.40 3.14
N LYS A 10 -0.67 -19.54 3.68
CA LYS A 10 -1.07 -20.70 2.88
C LYS A 10 -2.24 -20.36 1.94
N ALA A 11 -3.25 -19.64 2.43
CA ALA A 11 -4.37 -19.19 1.61
C ALA A 11 -3.93 -18.27 0.47
N ALA A 12 -3.02 -17.32 0.75
CA ALA A 12 -2.47 -16.43 -0.26
C ALA A 12 -1.68 -17.18 -1.33
N ALA A 13 -0.90 -18.21 -0.95
CA ALA A 13 -0.19 -19.06 -1.90
C ALA A 13 -1.17 -19.81 -2.82
N THR A 14 -2.20 -20.44 -2.25
CA THR A 14 -3.25 -21.13 -3.01
C THR A 14 -3.98 -20.18 -3.97
N ASN A 15 -4.35 -18.98 -3.51
CA ASN A 15 -5.04 -18.00 -4.35
C ASN A 15 -4.17 -17.51 -5.51
N LYS A 16 -2.87 -17.27 -5.28
CA LYS A 16 -1.93 -16.89 -6.34
C LYS A 16 -1.72 -18.02 -7.35
N ALA A 17 -1.69 -19.27 -6.90
CA ALA A 17 -1.57 -20.42 -7.79
C ALA A 17 -2.83 -20.63 -8.64
N LYS A 18 -4.03 -20.50 -8.04
CA LYS A 18 -5.31 -20.72 -8.73
C LYS A 18 -5.71 -19.59 -9.68
N TYR A 19 -5.49 -18.34 -9.27
CA TYR A 19 -6.01 -17.15 -9.98
C TYR A 19 -4.92 -16.27 -10.57
N GLY A 20 -3.65 -16.68 -10.43
CA GLY A 20 -2.50 -15.95 -10.94
C GLY A 20 -2.06 -14.76 -10.08
N LYS A 21 -0.96 -14.13 -10.51
CA LYS A 21 -0.30 -13.03 -9.78
C LYS A 21 -1.18 -11.78 -9.67
N SER A 22 -2.08 -11.57 -10.64
CA SER A 22 -2.92 -10.38 -10.73
C SER A 22 -4.18 -10.41 -9.85
N PHE A 23 -4.49 -11.54 -9.20
CA PHE A 23 -5.72 -11.73 -8.43
C PHE A 23 -5.99 -10.62 -7.41
N TYR A 24 -5.02 -10.37 -6.52
CA TYR A 24 -5.17 -9.33 -5.48
C TYR A 24 -5.19 -7.92 -6.06
N ALA A 25 -4.44 -7.66 -7.14
CA ALA A 25 -4.44 -6.37 -7.82
C ALA A 25 -5.81 -6.06 -8.42
N MET A 26 -6.45 -7.05 -9.06
CA MET A 26 -7.80 -6.90 -9.62
C MET A 26 -8.86 -6.66 -8.53
N ILE A 27 -8.79 -7.40 -7.41
CA ILE A 27 -9.72 -7.20 -6.28
C ILE A 27 -9.57 -5.79 -5.70
N GLY A 28 -8.34 -5.34 -5.47
CA GLY A 28 -8.06 -3.98 -4.99
C GLY A 28 -8.57 -2.92 -5.95
N ALA A 29 -8.33 -3.09 -7.26
CA ALA A 29 -8.82 -2.16 -8.28
C ALA A 29 -10.36 -2.09 -8.34
N LYS A 30 -11.05 -3.23 -8.26
CA LYS A 30 -12.52 -3.27 -8.19
C LYS A 30 -13.05 -2.55 -6.95
N GLY A 31 -12.42 -2.79 -5.79
CA GLY A 31 -12.77 -2.12 -4.53
C GLY A 31 -12.60 -0.61 -4.61
N GLY A 32 -11.45 -0.14 -5.10
CA GLY A 32 -11.17 1.28 -5.27
C GLY A 32 -12.13 1.98 -6.24
N LYS A 33 -12.49 1.33 -7.36
CA LYS A 33 -13.52 1.85 -8.28
C LYS A 33 -14.89 1.98 -7.62
N LYS A 34 -15.30 1.01 -6.80
CA LYS A 34 -16.60 1.03 -6.11
C LYS A 34 -16.68 2.17 -5.09
N THR A 35 -15.61 2.42 -4.35
CA THR A 35 -15.59 3.49 -3.33
C THR A 35 -15.32 4.87 -3.91
N GLY A 36 -14.78 4.95 -5.12
CA GLY A 36 -14.41 6.20 -5.79
C GLY A 36 -13.15 6.85 -5.18
N MET A 37 -12.76 7.98 -5.76
CA MET A 37 -11.67 8.82 -5.25
C MET A 37 -12.16 9.61 -4.02
N LYS A 38 -11.38 9.62 -2.93
CA LYS A 38 -11.71 10.33 -1.68
C LYS A 38 -10.45 10.95 -1.06
N GLY A 39 -10.63 11.89 -0.14
CA GLY A 39 -9.56 12.49 0.66
C GLY A 39 -8.43 13.08 -0.20
N PHE A 40 -7.21 12.60 0.01
CA PHE A 40 -6.01 13.06 -0.69
C PHE A 40 -6.01 12.81 -2.21
N ALA A 41 -6.84 11.89 -2.72
CA ALA A 41 -6.95 11.68 -4.16
C ALA A 41 -7.68 12.83 -4.87
N LEU A 42 -8.63 13.48 -4.18
CA LEU A 42 -9.41 14.59 -4.73
C LEU A 42 -8.74 15.95 -4.49
N ASN A 43 -7.97 16.09 -3.41
CA ASN A 43 -7.30 17.34 -3.07
C ASN A 43 -5.79 17.11 -2.90
N ARG A 44 -5.06 17.44 -3.96
CA ARG A 44 -3.59 17.29 -4.00
C ARG A 44 -2.89 18.25 -3.05
N ASP A 45 -3.44 19.43 -2.82
CA ASP A 45 -2.81 20.44 -1.94
C ASP A 45 -2.91 20.02 -0.48
N LEU A 46 -4.07 19.49 -0.08
CA LEU A 46 -4.24 18.85 1.23
C LEU A 46 -3.23 17.70 1.44
N ALA A 47 -2.99 16.88 0.42
CA ALA A 47 -2.02 15.80 0.49
C ALA A 47 -0.58 16.31 0.67
N ARG A 48 -0.21 17.37 -0.05
CA ARG A 48 1.10 18.02 0.07
C ARG A 48 1.29 18.62 1.45
N GLU A 49 0.29 19.34 1.96
CA GLU A 49 0.38 19.99 3.25
C GLU A 49 0.49 18.97 4.40
N ALA A 50 -0.34 17.92 4.37
CA ALA A 50 -0.28 16.82 5.34
C ALA A 50 1.09 16.11 5.30
N GLY A 51 1.61 15.84 4.10
CA GLY A 51 2.93 15.25 3.91
C GLY A 51 4.06 16.14 4.46
N ARG A 52 4.02 17.45 4.18
CA ARG A 52 4.98 18.43 4.70
C ARG A 52 4.94 18.46 6.23
N LYS A 53 3.76 18.62 6.82
CA LYS A 53 3.59 18.68 8.28
C LYS A 53 4.09 17.41 8.96
N GLY A 54 3.73 16.24 8.42
CA GLY A 54 4.18 14.95 8.93
C GLY A 54 5.70 14.77 8.82
N GLY A 55 6.32 15.24 7.73
CA GLY A 55 7.76 15.25 7.55
C GLY A 55 8.48 16.16 8.56
N THR A 56 7.97 17.37 8.79
CA THR A 56 8.55 18.32 9.75
C THR A 56 8.48 17.82 11.19
N ILE A 57 7.37 17.18 11.59
CA ILE A 57 7.18 16.66 12.97
C ILE A 57 7.94 15.34 13.18
N SER A 58 8.25 14.61 12.11
CA SER A 58 8.87 13.29 12.21
C SER A 58 10.21 13.34 12.95
N ARG A 59 10.29 12.57 14.04
CA ARG A 59 11.55 12.30 14.76
C ARG A 59 12.39 11.19 14.12
N ARG A 60 11.86 10.49 13.12
CA ARG A 60 12.64 9.51 12.33
C ARG A 60 13.68 10.29 11.53
N GLY A 61 14.95 9.96 11.70
CA GLY A 61 16.04 10.55 10.92
C GLY A 61 15.84 10.38 9.41
N ARG A 62 16.47 11.24 8.61
CA ARG A 62 16.44 11.08 7.15
C ARG A 62 17.05 9.73 6.82
N VAL A 63 16.31 8.91 6.07
CA VAL A 63 16.87 7.69 5.48
C VAL A 63 17.94 8.15 4.50
N SER A 64 19.22 7.84 4.78
CA SER A 64 20.28 8.08 3.82
C SER A 64 19.97 7.25 2.57
N ARG A 65 19.71 7.91 1.44
CA ARG A 65 19.71 7.21 0.16
C ARG A 65 21.12 6.69 -0.02
N LYS A 66 21.31 5.37 -0.01
CA LYS A 66 22.52 4.78 -0.58
C LYS A 66 22.47 5.15 -2.05
N THR A 67 23.29 6.12 -2.45
CA THR A 67 23.61 6.32 -3.86
C THR A 67 24.51 5.16 -4.22
N ASP A 68 23.94 4.14 -4.86
CA ASP A 68 24.74 3.14 -5.57
C ASP A 68 25.38 3.89 -6.75
N ILE A 69 26.60 4.36 -6.54
CA ILE A 69 27.47 4.83 -7.61
C ILE A 69 28.03 3.56 -8.24
N ALA A 70 27.77 3.41 -9.54
CA ALA A 70 28.28 2.35 -10.40
C ALA A 70 29.80 2.38 -10.51
#